data_AF-A0A552ZZD1-F1
#
_entry.id   AF-A0A552ZZD1-F1
#
_cell.length_a   1.000
_cell.length_b   1.000
_cell.length_c   1.000
_cell.angle_alpha   90.00
_cell.angle_beta   90.00
_cell.angle_gamma   90.00
#
_symmetry.space_group_name_H-M   'P 1'
#
loop_
_entity.id
_entity.type
_entity.pdbx_description
1 polymer ?
#
loop_
_entity_poly.entity_id
_entity_poly.type
_entity_poly.pdbx_seq_one_letter_code
_entity_poly.pdbx_strand_id
1 'polypeptide(L)'
;MVPPTDHSVDLSPDRRKFYELLHQIDDVQREATDDVESALYGINVVTVAEVPGAHSAGLSLVDSERRVTTLAPTDDWASMLDEIQNEHREGPSRPA
;
A
#
# COMPACT_ATOMS: atom_id res chain seq x y z
N MET A 1 -17.75 -20.31 -36.54
CA MET A 1 -16.56 -19.48 -36.82
C MET A 1 -16.80 -18.14 -36.14
N VAL A 2 -16.17 -17.92 -34.98
CA VAL A 2 -16.24 -16.67 -34.22
C VAL A 2 -15.10 -15.78 -34.73
N PRO A 3 -15.34 -14.50 -35.09
CA PRO A 3 -14.26 -13.64 -35.57
C PRO A 3 -13.23 -13.45 -34.45
N PRO A 4 -11.93 -13.31 -34.78
CA PRO A 4 -10.94 -12.96 -33.78
C PRO A 4 -11.24 -11.53 -33.32
N THR A 5 -11.69 -11.38 -32.07
CA THR A 5 -11.68 -10.08 -31.41
C THR A 5 -10.22 -9.70 -31.19
N ASP A 6 -9.76 -8.72 -31.97
CA ASP A 6 -8.53 -8.01 -31.70
C ASP A 6 -8.70 -7.26 -30.37
N HIS A 7 -8.27 -7.89 -29.29
CA HIS A 7 -8.23 -7.31 -27.96
C HIS A 7 -6.91 -6.52 -27.79
N SER A 8 -6.62 -5.57 -28.68
CA SER A 8 -5.80 -4.43 -28.28
C SER A 8 -6.65 -3.62 -27.31
N VAL A 9 -6.70 -4.06 -26.04
CA VAL A 9 -7.40 -3.34 -24.99
C VAL A 9 -6.71 -1.99 -24.85
N ASP A 10 -7.30 -0.95 -25.44
CA ASP A 10 -6.91 0.43 -25.16
C ASP A 10 -7.29 0.71 -23.71
N LEU A 11 -6.38 0.36 -22.81
CA LEU A 11 -6.52 0.62 -21.39
C LEU A 11 -6.54 2.13 -21.21
N SER A 12 -7.56 2.62 -20.51
CA SER A 12 -7.56 4.02 -20.07
C SER A 12 -6.25 4.34 -19.36
N PRO A 13 -5.75 5.58 -19.45
CA PRO A 13 -4.51 5.99 -18.79
C PRO A 13 -4.45 5.56 -17.32
N ASP A 14 -5.57 5.66 -16.61
CA ASP A 14 -5.70 5.22 -15.22
C ASP A 14 -5.46 3.72 -15.05
N ARG A 15 -6.05 2.88 -15.91
CA ARG A 15 -5.85 1.42 -15.84
C ARG A 15 -4.41 1.05 -16.12
N ARG A 16 -3.76 1.70 -17.09
CA ARG A 16 -2.33 1.49 -17.39
C ARG A 16 -1.47 1.81 -16.17
N LYS A 17 -1.73 2.96 -15.53
CA LYS A 17 -1.04 3.36 -14.31
C LYS A 17 -1.24 2.37 -13.17
N PHE A 18 -2.45 1.86 -12.98
CA PHE A 18 -2.73 0.81 -12.00
C PHE A 18 -1.98 -0.49 -12.30
N TYR A 19 -1.88 -0.91 -13.56
CA TYR A 19 -1.12 -2.11 -13.91
C TYR A 19 0.38 -1.93 -13.68
N GLU A 20 0.94 -0.76 -14.00
CA GLU A 20 2.34 -0.44 -13.72
C GLU A 20 2.65 -0.50 -12.22
N LEU A 21 1.78 0.08 -11.39
CA LEU A 21 1.88 -0.02 -9.93
C LEU A 21 1.84 -1.47 -9.44
N LEU A 22 0.90 -2.28 -9.95
CA LEU A 22 0.79 -3.68 -9.57
C LEU A 22 2.02 -4.50 -9.94
N HIS A 23 2.64 -4.21 -11.09
CA HIS A 23 3.90 -4.85 -11.48
C HIS A 23 5.06 -4.48 -10.56
N GLN A 24 5.19 -3.21 -10.18
CA GLN A 24 6.22 -2.77 -9.23
C GLN A 24 6.07 -3.46 -7.86
N ILE A 25 4.82 -3.62 -7.40
CA ILE A 25 4.53 -4.34 -6.15
C ILE A 25 4.89 -5.84 -6.26
N ASP A 26 4.55 -6.49 -7.37
CA ASP A 26 4.88 -7.90 -7.63
C ASP A 26 6.41 -8.14 -7.67
N ASP A 27 7.17 -7.22 -8.27
CA ASP A 27 8.63 -7.28 -8.29
C ASP A 27 9.22 -7.17 -6.87
N VAL A 28 8.76 -6.18 -6.08
CA VAL A 28 9.17 -6.01 -4.67
C VAL A 28 8.86 -7.27 -3.85
N GLN A 29 7.69 -7.89 -4.05
CA GLN A 29 7.31 -9.11 -3.33
C GLN A 29 8.17 -10.32 -3.68
N ARG A 30 8.61 -10.43 -4.95
CA ARG A 30 9.48 -11.54 -5.40
C ARG A 30 10.91 -11.41 -4.91
N GLU A 31 11.43 -10.19 -4.83
CA GLU A 31 12.78 -9.94 -4.34
C GLU A 31 12.91 -10.17 -2.83
N ALA A 32 11.84 -9.91 -2.08
CA ALA A 32 11.80 -9.96 -0.63
C ALA A 32 11.50 -11.36 -0.03
N THR A 33 11.98 -12.42 -0.69
CA THR A 33 11.58 -13.84 -0.46
C THR A 33 11.52 -14.30 1.02
N ASP A 34 12.26 -13.68 1.95
CA ASP A 34 12.21 -13.99 3.39
C ASP A 34 12.04 -12.75 4.32
N ASP A 35 11.85 -11.55 3.76
CA ASP A 35 11.75 -10.30 4.53
C ASP A 35 10.48 -9.52 4.18
N VAL A 36 9.40 -9.89 4.86
CA VAL A 36 8.09 -9.26 4.72
C VAL A 36 8.15 -7.77 5.03
N GLU A 37 8.98 -7.35 6.00
CA GLU A 37 9.06 -5.94 6.39
C GLU A 37 9.70 -5.09 5.28
N SER A 38 10.79 -5.58 4.68
CA SER A 38 11.39 -4.93 3.50
C SER A 38 10.45 -4.90 2.29
N ALA A 39 9.65 -5.95 2.07
CA ALA A 39 8.64 -5.96 1.02
C ALA A 39 7.59 -4.85 1.22
N LEU A 40 7.04 -4.78 2.44
CA LEU A 40 6.05 -3.77 2.80
C LEU A 40 6.62 -2.35 2.72
N TYR A 41 7.90 -2.18 3.06
CA TYR A 41 8.58 -0.90 2.93
C TYR A 41 8.67 -0.47 1.46
N GLY A 42 9.10 -1.36 0.57
CA GLY A 42 9.16 -1.08 -0.87
C GLY A 42 7.80 -0.68 -1.44
N ILE A 43 6.72 -1.37 -1.03
CA ILE A 43 5.35 -1.03 -1.42
C ILE A 43 4.95 0.37 -0.93
N ASN A 44 5.26 0.71 0.32
CA ASN A 44 4.93 2.03 0.87
C ASN A 44 5.73 3.15 0.17
N VAL A 45 7.01 2.92 -0.17
CA VAL A 45 7.82 3.86 -0.95
C VAL A 45 7.21 4.13 -2.32
N VAL A 46 6.82 3.08 -3.05
CA VAL A 46 6.15 3.21 -4.35
C VAL A 46 4.83 3.96 -4.18
N THR A 47 4.07 3.68 -3.13
CA THR A 47 2.79 4.35 -2.86
C THR A 47 2.96 5.86 -2.64
N VAL A 48 3.96 6.28 -1.87
CA VAL A 48 4.26 7.71 -1.68
C VAL A 48 4.65 8.37 -3.00
N ALA A 49 5.44 7.70 -3.84
CA ALA A 49 5.85 8.23 -5.14
C ALA A 49 4.66 8.42 -6.11
N GLU A 50 3.64 7.56 -6.01
CA GLU A 50 2.51 7.54 -6.96
C GLU A 50 1.29 8.38 -6.56
N VAL A 51 1.16 8.74 -5.28
CA VAL A 51 0.03 9.52 -4.74
C VAL A 51 0.41 10.99 -4.57
N PRO A 52 -0.09 11.91 -5.41
CA PRO A 52 0.26 13.33 -5.30
C PRO A 52 -0.13 13.94 -3.95
N GLY A 53 0.85 14.57 -3.29
CA GLY A 53 0.66 15.20 -1.98
C GLY A 53 0.82 14.25 -0.78
N ALA A 54 1.03 12.95 -1.01
CA ALA A 54 1.47 12.05 0.05
C ALA A 54 2.95 12.32 0.39
N HIS A 55 3.25 12.43 1.68
CA HIS A 55 4.62 12.61 2.18
C HIS A 55 5.13 11.37 2.93
N SER A 56 4.22 10.54 3.43
CA SER A 56 4.53 9.33 4.17
C SER A 56 3.45 8.29 3.93
N ALA A 57 3.82 7.03 4.00
CA ALA A 57 2.94 5.88 4.02
C ALA A 57 3.43 4.86 5.05
N GLY A 58 2.49 4.08 5.56
CA GLY A 58 2.70 2.99 6.49
C GLY A 58 1.45 2.12 6.49
N LEU A 59 1.57 0.89 6.97
CA LEU A 59 0.41 0.00 7.13
C LEU A 59 0.07 -0.15 8.60
N SER A 60 -1.09 0.35 9.02
CA SER A 60 -1.59 0.16 10.37
C SER A 60 -2.18 -1.25 10.53
N LEU A 61 -1.51 -2.09 11.33
CA LEU A 61 -2.02 -3.39 11.77
C LEU A 61 -2.77 -3.21 13.09
N VAL A 62 -4.00 -3.74 13.16
CA VAL A 62 -4.78 -3.77 14.40
C VAL A 62 -4.83 -5.19 14.94
N ASP A 63 -4.37 -5.39 16.17
CA ASP A 63 -4.39 -6.71 16.82
C ASP A 63 -5.73 -7.01 17.53
N SER A 64 -5.82 -8.18 18.15
CA SER A 64 -7.02 -8.61 18.91
C SER A 64 -7.32 -7.75 20.14
N GLU A 65 -6.32 -7.05 20.68
CA GLU A 65 -6.44 -6.13 21.80
C GLU A 65 -6.76 -4.70 21.36
N ARG A 66 -6.97 -4.48 20.04
CA ARG A 66 -7.17 -3.19 19.39
C ARG A 66 -5.96 -2.27 19.47
N ARG A 67 -4.76 -2.82 19.64
CA ARG A 67 -3.53 -2.03 19.52
C ARG A 67 -3.22 -1.83 18.05
N VAL A 68 -2.91 -0.60 17.69
CA VAL A 68 -2.47 -0.23 16.35
C VAL A 68 -0.94 -0.30 16.31
N THR A 69 -0.36 -0.93 15.30
CA THR A 69 1.08 -0.97 15.06
C THR A 69 1.34 -0.65 13.60
N THR A 70 2.23 0.31 13.35
CA THR A 70 2.62 0.67 11.99
C THR A 70 3.68 -0.29 11.48
N LEU A 71 3.45 -0.87 10.32
CA LEU A 71 4.40 -1.70 9.60
C LEU A 71 5.06 -0.91 8.48
N ALA A 72 6.38 -1.06 8.39
CA ALA A 72 7.22 -0.52 7.35
C ALA A 72 6.96 0.96 7.00
N PRO A 73 6.95 1.87 7.98
CA PRO A 73 6.72 3.29 7.75
C PRO A 73 7.82 3.87 6.84
N THR A 74 7.45 4.71 5.89
CA THR A 74 8.43 5.46 5.08
C THR A 74 9.00 6.66 5.83
N ASP A 75 8.31 7.12 6.87
CA ASP A 75 8.66 8.25 7.73
C ASP A 75 7.97 8.07 9.10
N ASP A 76 8.55 8.64 10.15
CA ASP A 76 8.08 8.59 11.53
C ASP A 76 6.66 9.12 11.71
N TRP A 77 6.18 10.00 10.83
CA TRP A 77 4.81 10.52 10.88
C TRP A 77 3.74 9.42 10.89
N ALA A 78 3.94 8.33 10.12
CA ALA A 78 2.96 7.24 10.09
C ALA A 78 2.87 6.53 11.45
N SER A 79 4.03 6.26 12.07
CA SER A 79 4.12 5.66 13.40
C SER A 79 3.53 6.56 14.49
N MET A 80 3.87 7.85 14.45
CA MET A 80 3.40 8.80 15.46
C MET A 80 1.86 8.97 15.44
N LEU A 81 1.24 8.92 14.25
CA LEU A 81 -0.22 8.97 14.14
C LEU A 81 -0.90 7.75 14.78
N ASP A 82 -0.34 6.55 14.60
CA ASP A 82 -0.84 5.32 15.23
C ASP A 82 -0.57 5.30 16.75
N GLU A 83 0.51 5.90 17.22
CA GLU A 83 0.77 6.10 18.66
C GLU A 83 -0.31 6.98 19.30
N ILE A 84 -0.63 8.11 18.68
CA ILE A 84 -1.71 9.01 19.13
C ILE A 84 -3.05 8.26 19.16
N GLN A 85 -3.35 7.45 18.14
CA GLN A 85 -4.55 6.62 18.12
C GLN A 85 -4.59 5.65 19.32
N ASN A 86 -3.49 4.96 19.61
CA ASN A 86 -3.39 4.08 20.76
C ASN A 86 -3.58 4.84 22.10
N GLU A 87 -2.98 6.01 22.26
CA GLU A 87 -3.11 6.85 23.46
C GLU A 87 -4.56 7.21 23.75
N HIS A 88 -5.31 7.58 22.70
CA HIS A 88 -6.71 7.95 22.81
C HIS A 88 -7.67 6.76 22.74
N ARG A 89 -7.17 5.55 22.52
CA ARG A 89 -7.96 4.34 22.22
C ARG A 89 -8.87 4.55 21.01
N GLU A 90 -8.42 5.38 20.08
CA GLU A 90 -8.98 5.54 18.77
C GLU A 90 -8.38 4.43 17.89
N GLY A 91 -9.21 3.83 17.04
CA GLY A 91 -8.73 2.93 15.98
C GLY A 91 -8.85 3.63 14.64
N PRO A 92 -8.38 3.00 13.54
CA PRO A 92 -8.73 3.45 12.20
C PRO A 92 -10.25 3.65 12.13
N SER A 93 -10.67 4.79 11.61
CA SER A 93 -12.08 5.20 11.55
C SER A 93 -12.93 4.03 11.08
N ARG A 94 -13.97 3.70 11.84
CA ARG A 94 -14.86 2.57 11.52
C ARG A 94 -15.37 2.73 10.08
N PRO A 95 -15.39 1.67 9.25
CA PRO A 95 -16.12 1.76 8.00
C PRO A 95 -17.58 2.08 8.34
N ALA A 96 -18.08 3.18 7.77
CA ALA A 96 -19.49 3.58 7.87
C ALA A 96 -20.40 2.54 7.21
#